data_AF-A0AA37MLQ8-F1
#
_entry.id   AF-A0AA37MLQ8-F1
#
_cell.length_a   1.000
_cell.length_b   1.000
_cell.length_c   1.000
_cell.angle_alpha   90.00
_cell.angle_beta   90.00
_cell.angle_gamma   90.00
#
_symmetry.space_group_name_H-M   'P 1'
#
loop_
_entity.id
_entity.type
_entity.pdbx_description
1 polymer ?
#
loop_
_entity_poly.entity_id
_entity_poly.type
_entity_poly.pdbx_seq_one_letter_code
_entity_poly.pdbx_strand_id
1 'polypeptide(L)'
;MNKIFYALLTAVTFASCAESYNIQGSTSVSALDGSKLYLKTMVNDELKNLDSCDVVHGKFKFAGLLDTIKMASLYMDDEPLMMPVVIEQGDIEIHIDNTNRTVSGSPLNEKLYEFMKRHDQLGNELNELSHKQSQMLLEGIDENVINRQLSAEANRIAMQEDSLVTNFIVDNFDNVLGPGVFMMITGSYQYPILTPQIEDIMSKATKKFKADPYVKQYYQVANEIQARQNGLVEDVQPTPAPAQENNETPDSTRNAR
;
A
#
# COMPACT_ATOMS: atom_id res chain seq x y z
N MET A 1 12.12 -51.67 -53.33
CA MET A 1 10.94 -50.77 -53.33
C MET A 1 10.64 -50.35 -51.90
N ASN A 2 10.89 -49.06 -51.65
CA ASN A 2 10.37 -48.12 -50.63
C ASN A 2 10.23 -48.57 -49.17
N LYS A 3 11.25 -48.25 -48.36
CA LYS A 3 11.10 -48.01 -46.90
C LYS A 3 11.12 -46.50 -46.68
N ILE A 4 9.94 -45.90 -46.58
CA ILE A 4 9.77 -44.46 -46.35
C ILE A 4 9.90 -44.22 -44.84
N PHE A 5 10.98 -43.56 -44.43
CA PHE A 5 11.14 -43.00 -43.10
C PHE A 5 10.19 -41.80 -42.95
N TYR A 6 9.13 -41.93 -42.16
CA TYR A 6 8.34 -40.79 -41.70
C TYR A 6 8.91 -40.32 -40.35
N ALA A 7 9.85 -39.37 -40.41
CA ALA A 7 10.20 -38.55 -39.25
C ALA A 7 9.12 -37.47 -39.11
N LEU A 8 8.13 -37.73 -38.25
CA LEU A 8 7.12 -36.75 -37.87
C LEU A 8 7.78 -35.74 -36.92
N LEU A 9 8.20 -34.60 -37.47
CA LEU A 9 8.66 -33.45 -36.70
C LEU A 9 7.44 -32.76 -36.07
N THR A 10 7.05 -33.20 -34.88
CA THR A 10 6.05 -32.50 -34.05
C THR A 10 6.68 -31.22 -33.50
N ALA A 11 6.47 -30.12 -34.22
CA ALA A 11 6.73 -28.78 -33.69
C ALA A 11 5.70 -28.48 -32.59
N VAL A 12 6.09 -28.68 -31.33
CA VAL A 12 5.34 -28.19 -30.17
C VAL A 12 5.53 -26.68 -30.10
N THR A 13 4.56 -25.93 -30.64
CA THR A 13 4.50 -24.49 -30.43
C THR A 13 4.01 -24.24 -29.01
N PHE A 14 4.94 -23.95 -28.08
CA PHE A 14 4.58 -23.31 -26.82
C PHE A 14 4.09 -21.89 -27.14
N ALA A 15 2.79 -21.74 -27.40
CA ALA A 15 2.14 -20.44 -27.29
C ALA A 15 2.15 -20.08 -25.81
N SER A 16 3.26 -19.51 -25.33
CA SER A 16 3.24 -18.73 -24.10
C SER A 16 2.34 -17.54 -24.39
N CYS A 17 1.07 -17.63 -23.99
CA CYS A 17 0.26 -16.44 -23.83
C CYS A 17 0.96 -15.61 -22.76
N ALA A 18 1.80 -14.68 -23.18
CA ALA A 18 2.38 -13.71 -22.28
C ALA A 18 1.21 -12.88 -21.75
N GLU A 19 0.88 -13.07 -20.47
CA GLU A 19 -0.08 -12.21 -19.79
C GLU A 19 0.46 -10.77 -19.84
N SER A 20 -0.44 -9.83 -20.05
CA SER A 20 -0.11 -8.41 -20.08
C SER A 20 -1.09 -7.66 -19.21
N TYR A 21 -0.64 -6.53 -18.71
CA TYR A 21 -1.49 -5.58 -18.01
C TYR A 21 -1.60 -4.31 -18.86
N ASN A 22 -2.74 -3.65 -18.74
CA ASN A 22 -3.01 -2.40 -19.40
C ASN A 22 -3.66 -1.45 -18.40
N ILE A 23 -2.96 -0.38 -18.01
CA ILE A 23 -3.46 0.62 -17.09
C ILE A 23 -3.79 1.88 -17.89
N GLN A 24 -5.04 2.31 -17.82
CA GLN A 24 -5.52 3.54 -18.44
C GLN A 24 -5.89 4.54 -17.35
N GLY A 25 -5.27 5.71 -17.41
CA GLY A 25 -5.43 6.76 -16.42
C GLY A 25 -6.13 7.99 -16.97
N SER A 26 -6.97 8.60 -16.14
CA SER A 26 -7.51 9.93 -16.37
C SER A 26 -7.33 10.80 -15.13
N THR A 27 -7.05 12.08 -15.35
CA THR A 27 -6.95 13.08 -14.29
C THR A 27 -7.58 14.41 -14.68
N SER A 28 -8.24 15.03 -13.71
CA SER A 28 -8.72 16.42 -13.80
C SER A 28 -7.84 17.41 -13.03
N VAL A 29 -6.79 16.93 -12.37
CA VAL A 29 -5.87 17.75 -11.58
C VAL A 29 -4.88 18.43 -12.53
N SER A 30 -4.98 19.74 -12.67
CA SER A 30 -4.16 20.50 -13.64
C SER A 30 -2.66 20.38 -13.39
N ALA A 31 -2.23 20.18 -12.14
CA ALA A 31 -0.82 19.99 -11.80
C ALA A 31 -0.22 18.69 -12.35
N LEU A 32 -1.06 17.70 -12.69
CA LEU A 32 -0.62 16.45 -13.29
C LEU A 32 -0.55 16.53 -14.81
N ASP A 33 -1.21 17.49 -15.46
CA ASP A 33 -1.20 17.57 -16.92
C ASP A 33 0.15 18.07 -17.44
N GLY A 34 0.75 17.33 -18.38
CA GLY A 34 2.11 17.57 -18.85
C GLY A 34 3.22 17.06 -17.93
N SER A 35 2.90 16.45 -16.78
CA SER A 35 3.90 15.82 -15.91
C SER A 35 4.26 14.40 -16.39
N LYS A 36 5.39 13.89 -15.88
CA LYS A 36 5.77 12.49 -16.06
C LYS A 36 5.35 11.69 -14.83
N LEU A 37 4.58 10.63 -15.05
CA LEU A 37 4.19 9.68 -14.03
C LEU A 37 5.08 8.45 -14.10
N TYR A 38 5.42 7.93 -12.92
CA TYR A 38 6.20 6.73 -12.75
C TYR A 38 5.37 5.70 -11.98
N LEU A 39 5.38 4.48 -12.48
CA LEU A 39 4.83 3.33 -11.78
C LEU A 39 5.98 2.63 -11.08
N LYS A 40 6.02 2.67 -9.74
CA LYS A 40 7.12 2.11 -8.95
C LYS A 40 6.63 0.93 -8.09
N THR A 41 7.48 -0.08 -7.88
CA THR A 41 7.18 -1.26 -7.06
C THR A 41 8.36 -1.58 -6.15
N MET A 42 8.11 -2.23 -5.02
CA MET A 42 9.16 -2.66 -4.09
C MET A 42 9.72 -4.01 -4.53
N VAL A 43 11.03 -4.08 -4.78
CA VAL A 43 11.74 -5.31 -5.13
C VAL A 43 12.98 -5.42 -4.26
N ASN A 44 13.03 -6.44 -3.39
CA ASN A 44 14.13 -6.63 -2.43
C ASN A 44 14.37 -5.38 -1.57
N ASP A 45 13.30 -4.80 -1.02
CA ASP A 45 13.32 -3.60 -0.18
C ASP A 45 13.82 -2.32 -0.88
N GLU A 46 13.99 -2.35 -2.20
CA GLU A 46 14.31 -1.20 -3.04
C GLU A 46 13.11 -0.79 -3.89
N LEU A 47 12.81 0.51 -3.93
CA LEU A 47 11.80 1.06 -4.82
C LEU A 47 12.35 1.11 -6.26
N LYS A 48 11.72 0.39 -7.18
CA LYS A 48 12.14 0.29 -8.59
C LYS A 48 11.07 0.81 -9.53
N ASN A 49 11.50 1.52 -10.58
CA ASN A 49 10.63 1.98 -11.65
C ASN A 49 10.24 0.81 -12.55
N LEU A 50 8.95 0.52 -12.63
CA LEU A 50 8.38 -0.50 -13.51
C LEU A 50 8.11 0.06 -14.90
N ASP A 51 7.52 1.25 -14.97
CA ASP A 51 7.17 1.95 -16.21
C ASP A 51 7.08 3.46 -15.96
N SER A 52 7.05 4.26 -17.01
CA SER A 52 6.84 5.71 -16.95
C SER A 52 6.07 6.21 -18.17
N CYS A 53 5.19 7.19 -17.99
CA CYS A 53 4.46 7.80 -19.08
C CYS A 53 4.26 9.30 -18.86
N ASP A 54 4.02 10.04 -19.93
CA ASP A 54 3.65 11.46 -19.86
C ASP A 54 2.14 11.59 -19.80
N VAL A 55 1.66 12.54 -19.00
CA VAL A 55 0.23 12.90 -18.97
C VAL A 55 -0.05 13.90 -20.08
N VAL A 56 -0.96 13.55 -20.98
CA VAL A 56 -1.34 14.39 -22.12
C VAL A 56 -2.85 14.59 -22.12
N HIS A 57 -3.28 15.84 -21.98
CA HIS A 57 -4.70 16.21 -21.89
C HIS A 57 -5.43 15.45 -20.77
N GLY A 58 -4.77 15.34 -19.62
CA GLY A 58 -5.29 14.63 -18.45
C GLY A 58 -5.44 13.12 -18.67
N LYS A 59 -4.76 12.53 -19.65
CA LYS A 59 -4.76 11.07 -19.88
C LYS A 59 -3.35 10.50 -19.83
N PHE A 60 -3.23 9.29 -19.30
CA PHE A 60 -1.96 8.58 -19.22
C PHE A 60 -2.18 7.07 -19.35
N LYS A 61 -1.12 6.33 -19.66
CA LYS A 61 -1.22 4.89 -19.91
C LYS A 61 0.07 4.17 -19.54
N PHE A 62 -0.05 3.06 -18.82
CA PHE A 62 1.03 2.10 -18.60
C PHE A 62 0.65 0.77 -19.22
N ALA A 63 1.61 0.10 -19.85
CA ALA A 63 1.38 -1.21 -20.44
C ALA A 63 2.65 -2.04 -20.44
N GLY A 64 2.54 -3.30 -20.08
CA GLY A 64 3.70 -4.18 -20.00
C GLY A 64 3.32 -5.65 -19.94
N LEU A 65 4.35 -6.48 -19.98
CA LEU A 65 4.21 -7.90 -19.72
C LEU A 65 4.02 -8.13 -18.22
N LEU A 66 3.07 -8.98 -17.87
CA LEU A 66 2.84 -9.42 -16.51
C LEU A 66 3.72 -10.66 -16.26
N ASP A 67 4.77 -10.48 -15.47
CA ASP A 67 5.61 -11.59 -14.99
C ASP A 67 4.99 -12.26 -13.75
N THR A 68 4.52 -11.45 -12.82
CA THR A 68 3.94 -11.82 -11.53
C THR A 68 3.02 -10.69 -11.05
N ILE A 69 1.93 -11.06 -10.40
CA ILE A 69 1.06 -10.10 -9.72
C ILE A 69 1.84 -9.44 -8.58
N LYS A 70 1.84 -8.12 -8.51
CA LYS A 70 2.58 -7.33 -7.51
C LYS A 70 1.89 -6.00 -7.19
N MET A 71 2.18 -5.46 -6.01
CA MET A 71 1.77 -4.11 -5.62
C MET A 71 2.72 -3.08 -6.24
N ALA A 72 2.17 -2.01 -6.78
CA ALA A 72 2.88 -0.84 -7.26
C ALA A 72 2.24 0.43 -6.68
N SER A 73 2.90 1.57 -6.89
CA SER A 73 2.36 2.87 -6.53
C SER A 73 2.73 3.90 -7.60
N LEU A 74 1.84 4.86 -7.80
CA LEU A 74 2.08 5.96 -8.73
C LEU A 74 2.91 7.07 -8.05
N TYR A 75 3.86 7.59 -8.79
CA TYR A 75 4.73 8.71 -8.43
C TYR A 75 4.65 9.78 -9.51
N MET A 76 4.74 11.02 -9.09
CA MET A 76 5.03 12.14 -9.97
C MET A 76 6.45 12.60 -9.63
N ASP A 77 7.35 12.51 -10.61
CA ASP A 77 8.79 12.62 -10.36
C ASP A 77 9.23 11.64 -9.24
N ASP A 78 9.64 12.17 -8.09
CA ASP A 78 10.01 11.39 -6.89
C ASP A 78 9.01 11.50 -5.74
N GLU A 79 7.90 12.23 -5.92
CA GLU A 79 6.86 12.35 -4.91
C GLU A 79 5.79 11.25 -5.08
N PRO A 80 5.47 10.49 -4.02
CA PRO A 80 4.42 9.48 -4.08
C PRO A 80 3.04 10.13 -4.17
N LEU A 81 2.23 9.70 -5.13
CA LEU A 81 0.82 10.12 -5.24
C LEU A 81 -0.10 9.39 -4.25
N MET A 82 0.48 8.55 -3.37
CA MET A 82 -0.21 7.71 -2.38
C MET A 82 -1.36 6.88 -2.96
N MET A 83 -1.15 6.31 -4.15
CA MET A 83 -2.13 5.43 -4.79
C MET A 83 -1.53 4.04 -4.98
N PRO A 84 -1.93 3.06 -4.15
CA PRO A 84 -1.56 1.68 -4.40
C PRO A 84 -2.32 1.14 -5.61
N VAL A 85 -1.64 0.35 -6.43
CA VAL A 85 -2.19 -0.33 -7.61
C VAL A 85 -1.71 -1.77 -7.58
N VAL A 86 -2.61 -2.73 -7.72
CA VAL A 86 -2.23 -4.11 -8.01
C VAL A 86 -2.02 -4.26 -9.50
N ILE A 87 -0.82 -4.65 -9.90
CA ILE A 87 -0.52 -5.02 -11.29
C ILE A 87 -0.98 -6.46 -11.48
N GLU A 88 -2.13 -6.63 -12.14
CA GLU A 88 -2.71 -7.92 -12.49
C GLU A 88 -3.18 -7.93 -13.94
N GLN A 89 -3.54 -9.13 -14.42
CA GLN A 89 -4.00 -9.28 -15.79
C GLN A 89 -5.34 -8.57 -15.97
N GLY A 90 -5.42 -7.69 -16.97
CA GLY A 90 -6.66 -7.02 -17.34
C GLY A 90 -6.47 -5.56 -17.73
N ASP A 91 -7.60 -4.90 -17.97
CA ASP A 91 -7.71 -3.48 -18.20
C ASP A 91 -8.00 -2.78 -16.87
N ILE A 92 -6.98 -2.16 -16.31
CA ILE A 92 -7.05 -1.42 -15.05
C ILE A 92 -7.29 0.05 -15.38
N GLU A 93 -8.21 0.67 -14.65
CA GLU A 93 -8.54 2.09 -14.82
C GLU A 93 -8.13 2.87 -13.57
N ILE A 94 -7.46 4.00 -13.77
CA ILE A 94 -7.07 4.93 -12.71
C ILE A 94 -7.80 6.25 -12.93
N HIS A 95 -8.45 6.76 -11.89
CA HIS A 95 -9.10 8.05 -11.91
C HIS A 95 -8.58 8.93 -10.77
N ILE A 96 -8.14 10.13 -11.13
CA ILE A 96 -7.57 11.11 -10.20
C ILE A 96 -8.29 12.44 -10.36
N ASP A 97 -9.03 12.84 -9.34
CA ASP A 97 -9.59 14.19 -9.23
C ASP A 97 -9.09 14.88 -7.94
N ASN A 98 -9.58 16.10 -7.67
CA ASN A 98 -9.15 16.89 -6.51
C ASN A 98 -9.60 16.29 -5.17
N THR A 99 -10.53 15.35 -5.18
CA THR A 99 -11.20 14.78 -4.01
C THR A 99 -11.08 13.26 -3.92
N ASN A 100 -10.98 12.56 -5.05
CA ASN A 100 -10.98 11.11 -5.13
C ASN A 100 -9.84 10.60 -6.00
N ARG A 101 -9.32 9.46 -5.57
CA ARG A 101 -8.25 8.70 -6.21
C ARG A 101 -8.68 7.25 -6.18
N THR A 102 -8.95 6.66 -7.34
CA THR A 102 -9.51 5.31 -7.41
C THR A 102 -8.83 4.49 -8.49
N VAL A 103 -8.73 3.18 -8.23
CA VAL A 103 -8.32 2.19 -9.22
C VAL A 103 -9.41 1.12 -9.33
N SER A 104 -9.80 0.76 -10.55
CA SER A 104 -10.85 -0.20 -10.85
C SER A 104 -10.51 -1.04 -12.07
N GLY A 105 -11.40 -1.94 -12.48
CA GLY A 105 -11.26 -2.74 -13.70
C GLY A 105 -10.63 -4.12 -13.48
N SER A 106 -10.20 -4.44 -12.26
CA SER A 106 -9.64 -5.74 -11.94
C SER A 106 -9.94 -6.20 -10.50
N PRO A 107 -10.04 -7.52 -10.23
CA PRO A 107 -10.60 -8.03 -8.98
C PRO A 107 -9.83 -7.65 -7.71
N LEU A 108 -8.49 -7.64 -7.75
CA LEU A 108 -7.68 -7.29 -6.59
C LEU A 108 -7.69 -5.78 -6.33
N ASN A 109 -7.72 -4.96 -7.38
CA ASN A 109 -7.86 -3.51 -7.24
C ASN A 109 -9.25 -3.14 -6.67
N GLU A 110 -10.33 -3.75 -7.16
CA GLU A 110 -11.68 -3.52 -6.60
C GLU A 110 -11.74 -3.86 -5.11
N LYS A 111 -11.21 -5.03 -4.73
CA LYS A 111 -11.14 -5.46 -3.33
C LYS A 111 -10.32 -4.50 -2.47
N LEU A 112 -9.18 -4.03 -2.98
CA LEU A 112 -8.32 -3.08 -2.27
C LEU A 112 -9.02 -1.72 -2.05
N TYR A 113 -9.63 -1.16 -3.10
CA TYR A 113 -10.26 0.15 -3.01
C TYR A 113 -11.58 0.12 -2.23
N GLU A 114 -12.29 -1.01 -2.18
CA GLU A 114 -13.40 -1.20 -1.24
C GLU A 114 -12.92 -1.16 0.21
N PHE A 115 -11.82 -1.85 0.51
CA PHE A 115 -11.18 -1.81 1.83
C PHE A 115 -10.74 -0.40 2.21
N MET A 116 -10.00 0.29 1.32
CA MET A 116 -9.53 1.65 1.57
C MET A 116 -10.69 2.61 1.80
N LYS A 117 -11.74 2.52 0.98
CA LYS A 117 -12.95 3.32 1.18
C LYS A 117 -13.58 3.09 2.55
N ARG A 118 -13.65 1.84 3.01
CA ARG A 118 -14.23 1.54 4.33
C ARG A 118 -13.34 2.02 5.47
N HIS A 119 -12.03 1.92 5.32
CA HIS A 119 -11.04 2.44 6.25
C HIS A 119 -11.14 3.97 6.36
N ASP A 120 -11.17 4.69 5.23
CA ASP A 120 -11.32 6.14 5.18
C ASP A 120 -12.64 6.61 5.80
N GLN A 121 -13.73 5.86 5.61
CA GLN A 121 -15.00 6.15 6.27
C GLN A 121 -14.90 6.10 7.80
N LEU A 122 -14.22 5.09 8.36
CA LEU A 122 -14.02 4.98 9.80
C LEU A 122 -13.12 6.11 10.33
N GLY A 123 -12.06 6.46 9.59
CA GLY A 123 -11.22 7.61 9.92
C GLY A 123 -11.99 8.94 9.91
N ASN A 124 -12.89 9.13 8.94
CA ASN A 124 -13.77 10.30 8.90
C ASN A 124 -14.76 10.30 10.07
N GLU A 125 -15.39 9.16 10.40
CA GLU A 125 -16.25 9.03 11.58
C GLU A 125 -15.49 9.41 12.87
N LEU A 126 -14.22 9.05 12.99
CA LEU A 126 -13.38 9.41 14.13
C LEU A 126 -13.08 10.92 14.18
N ASN A 127 -12.76 11.53 13.05
CA ASN A 127 -12.48 12.97 12.96
C ASN A 127 -13.72 13.82 13.31
N GLU A 128 -14.91 13.37 12.91
CA GLU A 128 -16.18 14.05 13.23
C GLU A 128 -16.48 14.07 14.73
N LEU A 129 -15.86 13.21 15.55
CA LEU A 129 -16.05 13.24 17.00
C LEU A 129 -15.60 14.57 17.63
N SER A 130 -14.57 15.22 17.07
CA SER A 130 -14.11 16.54 17.54
C SER A 130 -15.15 17.63 17.27
N HIS A 131 -15.80 17.58 16.10
CA HIS A 131 -16.90 18.48 15.76
C HIS A 131 -18.10 18.22 16.67
N LYS A 132 -18.43 16.95 16.91
CA LYS A 132 -19.51 16.54 17.84
C LYS A 132 -19.25 17.02 19.26
N GLN A 133 -18.00 16.93 19.74
CA GLN A 133 -17.59 17.46 21.05
C GLN A 133 -17.90 18.96 21.17
N SER A 134 -17.49 19.72 20.15
CA SER A 134 -17.69 21.17 20.10
C SER A 134 -19.17 21.54 20.12
N GLN A 135 -20.01 20.82 19.37
CA GLN A 135 -21.45 21.02 19.36
C GLN A 135 -22.10 20.74 20.72
N MET A 136 -21.79 19.61 21.34
CA MET A 136 -22.35 19.25 22.65
C MET A 136 -21.96 20.23 23.77
N LEU A 137 -20.74 20.78 23.70
CA LEU A 137 -20.29 21.82 24.64
C LEU A 137 -21.11 23.11 24.49
N LEU A 138 -21.43 23.52 23.25
CA LEU A 138 -22.29 24.68 22.97
C LEU A 138 -23.74 24.46 23.44
N GLU A 139 -24.21 23.22 23.40
CA GLU A 139 -25.52 22.81 23.94
C GLU A 139 -25.56 22.77 25.48
N GLY A 140 -24.42 23.00 26.15
CA GLY A 140 -24.33 23.02 27.60
C GLY A 140 -24.37 21.63 28.26
N ILE A 141 -24.05 20.58 27.50
CA ILE A 141 -23.97 19.21 28.03
C ILE A 141 -22.75 19.10 28.96
N ASP A 142 -22.91 18.38 30.07
CA ASP A 142 -21.83 18.15 31.03
C ASP A 142 -20.63 17.44 30.38
N GLU A 143 -19.43 17.94 30.66
CA GLU A 143 -18.19 17.45 30.04
C GLU A 143 -17.93 15.97 30.34
N ASN A 144 -18.31 15.46 31.53
CA ASN A 144 -18.13 14.04 31.84
C ASN A 144 -19.11 13.16 31.06
N VAL A 145 -20.27 13.68 30.67
CA VAL A 145 -21.22 12.99 29.79
C VAL A 145 -20.66 12.96 28.37
N ILE A 146 -20.18 14.10 27.88
CA ILE A 146 -19.54 14.23 26.56
C ILE A 146 -18.37 13.25 26.44
N ASN A 147 -17.43 13.30 27.38
CA ASN A 147 -16.23 12.46 27.35
C ASN A 147 -16.59 10.98 27.36
N ARG A 148 -17.55 10.55 28.20
CA ARG A 148 -17.99 9.15 28.21
C ARG A 148 -18.60 8.70 26.88
N GLN A 149 -19.45 9.53 26.27
CA GLN A 149 -20.09 9.20 25.00
C GLN A 149 -19.07 9.13 23.85
N LEU A 150 -18.22 10.14 23.73
CA LEU A 150 -17.22 10.21 22.66
C LEU A 150 -16.15 9.14 22.82
N SER A 151 -15.68 8.84 24.03
CA SER A 151 -14.75 7.73 24.25
C SER A 151 -15.37 6.38 23.90
N ALA A 152 -16.66 6.16 24.22
CA ALA A 152 -17.34 4.91 23.83
C ALA A 152 -17.47 4.80 22.30
N GLU A 153 -17.77 5.89 21.61
CA GLU A 153 -17.89 5.93 20.15
C GLU A 153 -16.52 5.76 19.46
N ALA A 154 -15.49 6.44 19.96
CA ALA A 154 -14.10 6.28 19.49
C ALA A 154 -13.62 4.83 19.65
N ASN A 155 -13.88 4.20 20.80
CA ASN A 155 -13.55 2.79 21.02
C ASN A 155 -14.30 1.86 20.07
N ARG A 156 -15.58 2.15 19.77
CA ARG A 156 -16.36 1.37 18.79
C ARG A 156 -15.74 1.47 17.40
N ILE A 157 -15.38 2.68 16.97
CA ILE A 157 -14.75 2.92 15.66
C ILE A 157 -13.40 2.20 15.58
N ALA A 158 -12.55 2.33 16.61
CA ALA A 158 -11.27 1.63 16.69
C ALA A 158 -11.42 0.10 16.59
N MET A 159 -12.40 -0.50 17.29
CA MET A 159 -12.68 -1.93 17.17
C MET A 159 -13.16 -2.34 15.77
N GLN A 160 -13.92 -1.48 15.09
CA GLN A 160 -14.37 -1.74 13.72
C GLN A 160 -13.20 -1.66 12.73
N GLU A 161 -12.31 -0.69 12.91
CA GLU A 161 -11.08 -0.54 12.13
C GLU A 161 -10.15 -1.73 12.34
N ASP A 162 -9.91 -2.13 13.60
CA ASP A 162 -9.09 -3.27 13.94
C ASP A 162 -9.59 -4.56 13.28
N SER A 163 -10.90 -4.79 13.33
CA SER A 163 -11.57 -5.93 12.72
C SER A 163 -11.50 -5.87 11.18
N LEU A 164 -11.73 -4.69 10.59
CA LEU A 164 -11.64 -4.48 9.14
C LEU A 164 -10.24 -4.85 8.62
N VAL A 165 -9.20 -4.30 9.23
CA VAL A 165 -7.80 -4.55 8.86
C VAL A 165 -7.44 -6.02 9.05
N THR A 166 -7.75 -6.57 10.23
CA THR A 166 -7.38 -7.96 10.57
C THR A 166 -8.02 -8.95 9.61
N ASN A 167 -9.34 -8.85 9.41
CA ASN A 167 -10.07 -9.77 8.53
C ASN A 167 -9.59 -9.63 7.08
N PHE A 168 -9.36 -8.41 6.61
CA PHE A 168 -8.87 -8.19 5.26
C PHE A 168 -7.50 -8.86 5.05
N ILE A 169 -6.56 -8.69 5.97
CA ILE A 169 -5.23 -9.32 5.85
C ILE A 169 -5.35 -10.84 5.92
N VAL A 170 -6.16 -11.38 6.85
CA VAL A 170 -6.38 -12.82 7.01
C VAL A 170 -6.97 -13.45 5.75
N ASP A 171 -7.97 -12.81 5.13
CA ASP A 171 -8.62 -13.27 3.91
C ASP A 171 -7.72 -13.16 2.66
N ASN A 172 -6.55 -12.53 2.78
CA ASN A 172 -5.64 -12.24 1.69
C ASN A 172 -4.19 -12.69 1.94
N PHE A 173 -3.95 -13.59 2.90
CA PHE A 173 -2.60 -14.09 3.21
C PHE A 173 -1.87 -14.71 2.01
N ASP A 174 -2.63 -15.28 1.06
CA ASP A 174 -2.06 -15.99 -0.08
C ASP A 174 -2.00 -15.16 -1.36
N ASN A 175 -2.30 -13.86 -1.30
CA ASN A 175 -2.17 -12.92 -2.43
C ASN A 175 -1.40 -11.64 -2.01
N VAL A 176 -1.18 -10.74 -2.96
CA VAL A 176 -0.36 -9.53 -2.74
C VAL A 176 -1.03 -8.48 -1.84
N LEU A 177 -2.35 -8.55 -1.65
CA LEU A 177 -3.09 -7.60 -0.83
C LEU A 177 -2.80 -7.79 0.66
N GLY A 178 -2.57 -9.03 1.11
CA GLY A 178 -2.23 -9.31 2.51
C GLY A 178 -0.98 -8.55 2.93
N PRO A 179 0.21 -8.86 2.37
CA PRO A 179 1.44 -8.15 2.68
C PRO A 179 1.38 -6.66 2.34
N GLY A 180 0.70 -6.29 1.23
CA GLY A 180 0.53 -4.90 0.81
C GLY A 180 -0.20 -4.05 1.86
N VAL A 181 -1.36 -4.50 2.35
CA VAL A 181 -2.12 -3.78 3.38
C VAL A 181 -1.41 -3.84 4.73
N PHE A 182 -0.77 -4.97 5.06
CA PHE A 182 0.07 -5.04 6.27
C PHE A 182 1.15 -3.95 6.26
N MET A 183 1.86 -3.77 5.14
CA MET A 183 2.84 -2.70 4.96
C MET A 183 2.22 -1.30 5.02
N MET A 184 1.04 -1.09 4.43
CA MET A 184 0.37 0.22 4.49
C MET A 184 0.04 0.63 5.93
N ILE A 185 -0.50 -0.29 6.73
CA ILE A 185 -0.89 0.00 8.11
C ILE A 185 0.35 0.16 9.00
N THR A 186 1.28 -0.79 8.94
CA THR A 186 2.47 -0.78 9.80
C THR A 186 3.51 0.26 9.40
N GLY A 187 3.53 0.70 8.13
CA GLY A 187 4.38 1.78 7.65
C GLY A 187 4.04 3.15 8.25
N SER A 188 2.86 3.31 8.87
CA SER A 188 2.51 4.52 9.61
C SER A 188 3.22 4.62 10.98
N TYR A 189 3.75 3.50 11.48
CA TYR A 189 4.45 3.48 12.76
C TYR A 189 5.88 4.00 12.63
N GLN A 190 6.34 4.70 13.67
CA GLN A 190 7.70 5.24 13.72
C GLN A 190 8.76 4.15 13.74
N TYR A 191 8.43 2.98 14.29
CA TYR A 191 9.28 1.79 14.31
C TYR A 191 8.40 0.54 14.40
N PRO A 192 8.91 -0.64 13.99
CA PRO A 192 8.15 -1.88 14.10
C PRO A 192 7.78 -2.22 15.55
N ILE A 193 6.49 -2.48 15.77
CA ILE A 193 5.93 -2.86 17.06
C ILE A 193 5.02 -4.08 16.95
N LEU A 194 4.99 -4.90 18.00
CA LEU A 194 4.05 -6.01 18.15
C LEU A 194 2.85 -5.55 18.97
N THR A 195 1.82 -5.06 18.28
CA THR A 195 0.51 -4.80 18.91
C THR A 195 -0.25 -6.11 19.06
N PRO A 196 -1.26 -6.20 19.95
CA PRO A 196 -2.12 -7.37 20.06
C PRO A 196 -2.77 -7.77 18.73
N GLN A 197 -3.13 -6.79 17.89
CA GLN A 197 -3.67 -7.01 16.56
C GLN A 197 -2.64 -7.67 15.63
N ILE A 198 -1.39 -7.20 15.61
CA ILE A 198 -0.32 -7.77 14.79
C ILE A 198 0.00 -9.19 15.25
N GLU A 199 0.04 -9.45 16.57
CA GLU A 199 0.23 -10.80 17.09
C GLU A 199 -0.90 -11.75 16.65
N ASP A 200 -2.16 -11.29 16.69
CA ASP A 200 -3.30 -12.07 16.22
C ASP A 200 -3.19 -12.41 14.73
N ILE A 201 -2.85 -11.43 13.88
CA ILE A 201 -2.60 -11.64 12.44
C ILE A 201 -1.47 -12.67 12.24
N MET A 202 -0.34 -12.51 12.92
CA MET A 202 0.82 -13.38 12.77
C MET A 202 0.59 -14.80 13.31
N SER A 203 -0.29 -14.96 14.30
CA SER A 203 -0.70 -16.27 14.80
C SER A 203 -1.47 -17.08 13.75
N LYS A 204 -2.28 -16.41 12.92
CA LYS A 204 -3.12 -17.00 11.86
C LYS A 204 -2.41 -17.07 10.50
N ALA A 205 -1.33 -16.30 10.32
CA ALA A 205 -0.67 -16.12 9.04
C ALA A 205 -0.13 -17.41 8.40
N THR A 206 -0.37 -17.54 7.09
CA THR A 206 0.14 -18.65 6.28
C THR A 206 1.66 -18.57 6.12
N LYS A 207 2.27 -19.69 5.69
CA LYS A 207 3.72 -19.71 5.38
C LYS A 207 4.08 -18.72 4.27
N LYS A 208 3.18 -18.49 3.31
CA LYS A 208 3.40 -17.57 2.20
C LYS A 208 3.47 -16.13 2.70
N PHE A 209 2.49 -15.71 3.51
CA PHE A 209 2.51 -14.39 4.14
C PHE A 209 3.76 -14.17 5.01
N LYS A 210 4.13 -15.15 5.85
CA LYS A 210 5.33 -15.06 6.71
C LYS A 210 6.66 -15.07 5.93
N ALA A 211 6.65 -15.57 4.70
CA ALA A 211 7.83 -15.59 3.83
C ALA A 211 7.99 -14.31 3.01
N ASP A 212 6.98 -13.44 3.00
CA ASP A 212 7.08 -12.12 2.38
C ASP A 212 8.25 -11.33 3.02
N PRO A 213 9.15 -10.73 2.22
CA PRO A 213 10.33 -10.04 2.74
C PRO A 213 10.00 -8.96 3.78
N TYR A 214 9.00 -8.13 3.49
CA TYR A 214 8.60 -7.04 4.37
C TYR A 214 8.02 -7.57 5.68
N VAL A 215 7.05 -8.50 5.60
CA VAL A 215 6.40 -9.08 6.78
C VAL A 215 7.43 -9.76 7.69
N LYS A 216 8.36 -10.53 7.09
CA LYS A 216 9.41 -11.22 7.83
C LYS A 216 10.33 -10.24 8.54
N GLN A 217 10.81 -9.21 7.83
CA GLN A 217 11.70 -8.21 8.40
C GLN A 217 11.01 -7.41 9.50
N TYR A 218 9.78 -6.94 9.25
CA TYR A 218 8.99 -6.22 10.24
C TYR A 218 8.84 -7.03 11.53
N TYR A 219 8.42 -8.29 11.42
CA TYR A 219 8.22 -9.15 12.59
C TYR A 219 9.52 -9.42 13.33
N GLN A 220 10.63 -9.66 12.62
CA GLN A 220 11.93 -9.85 13.25
C GLN A 220 12.35 -8.61 14.05
N VAL A 221 12.32 -7.42 13.44
CA VAL A 221 12.73 -6.17 14.10
C VAL A 221 11.82 -5.86 15.29
N ALA A 222 10.51 -6.07 15.16
CA ALA A 222 9.57 -5.82 16.24
C ALA A 222 9.83 -6.74 17.46
N ASN A 223 10.17 -8.02 17.23
CA ASN A 223 10.57 -8.94 18.30
C ASN A 223 11.89 -8.52 18.96
N GLU A 224 12.88 -8.08 18.17
CA GLU A 224 14.16 -7.60 18.70
C GLU A 224 13.98 -6.36 19.59
N ILE A 225 13.14 -5.41 19.16
CA ILE A 225 12.80 -4.22 19.96
C ILE A 225 12.12 -4.62 21.27
N GLN A 226 11.12 -5.51 21.22
CA GLN A 226 10.41 -5.97 22.41
C GLN A 226 11.33 -6.74 23.37
N ALA A 227 12.25 -7.56 22.86
CA ALA A 227 13.21 -8.30 23.67
C ALA A 227 14.20 -7.36 24.38
N ARG A 228 14.66 -6.29 23.72
CA ARG A 228 15.49 -5.25 24.34
C ARG A 228 14.73 -4.50 25.43
N GLN A 229 13.48 -4.11 25.17
CA GLN A 229 12.63 -3.44 26.17
C GLN A 229 12.37 -4.32 27.42
N ASN A 230 12.30 -5.63 27.23
CA ASN A 230 12.16 -6.61 28.31
C ASN A 230 13.49 -6.99 28.99
N GLY A 231 14.62 -6.38 28.59
CA GLY A 231 15.95 -6.63 29.18
C GLY A 231 16.58 -7.97 28.82
N LEU A 232 16.14 -8.61 27.73
CA LEU A 232 16.59 -9.94 27.29
C LEU A 232 17.77 -9.91 26.30
N VAL A 233 18.18 -8.72 25.84
CA VAL A 233 19.28 -8.52 24.88
C VAL A 233 20.09 -7.28 25.29
N GLU A 234 21.42 -7.40 25.39
CA GLU A 234 22.31 -6.25 25.68
C GLU A 234 22.28 -5.21 24.54
N ASP A 235 22.36 -3.94 24.91
CA ASP A 235 22.28 -2.78 24.00
C ASP A 235 23.38 -2.83 22.93
N VAL A 236 22.99 -3.15 21.70
CA VAL A 236 23.64 -2.66 20.50
C VAL A 236 22.64 -1.75 19.81
N GLN A 237 23.02 -0.49 19.59
CA GLN A 237 22.17 0.58 19.07
C GLN A 237 21.25 0.08 17.94
N PRO A 238 19.93 0.32 18.01
CA PRO A 238 19.04 0.01 16.89
C PRO A 238 19.47 0.82 15.66
N THR A 239 19.81 0.11 14.59
CA THR A 239 19.96 0.70 13.26
C THR A 239 18.61 1.31 12.89
N PRO A 240 18.54 2.61 12.52
CA PRO A 240 17.31 3.20 12.00
C PRO A 240 16.80 2.38 10.81
N ALA A 241 15.48 2.38 10.60
CA ALA A 241 14.92 1.99 9.31
C ALA A 241 15.68 2.71 8.17
N PRO A 242 15.89 2.08 7.00
CA PRO A 242 16.64 2.70 5.92
C PRO A 242 16.04 4.06 5.60
N ALA A 243 16.79 5.11 5.91
CA ALA A 243 16.39 6.47 5.62
C ALA A 243 16.33 6.64 4.11
N GLN A 244 15.24 7.23 3.60
CA GLN A 244 15.32 7.88 2.31
C GLN A 244 16.37 8.99 2.44
N GLU A 245 17.48 8.85 1.72
CA GLU A 245 18.50 9.90 1.63
C GLU A 245 17.85 11.16 1.07
N ASN A 246 17.53 12.10 1.96
CA ASN A 246 17.28 13.47 1.59
C ASN A 246 18.60 14.03 1.05
N ASN A 247 18.75 14.02 -0.27
CA ASN A 247 19.80 14.78 -0.96
C ASN A 247 19.50 16.27 -0.79
N GLU A 248 19.87 16.85 0.36
CA GLU A 248 20.06 18.28 0.50
C GLU A 248 21.19 18.70 -0.46
N THR A 249 20.81 19.42 -1.50
CA THR A 249 21.74 20.09 -2.41
C THR A 249 22.42 21.23 -1.64
N PRO A 250 23.76 21.41 -1.73
CA PRO A 250 24.43 22.50 -1.06
C PRO A 250 24.04 23.84 -1.72
N ASP A 251 23.44 24.71 -0.92
CA ASP A 251 23.15 26.11 -1.23
C ASP A 251 24.44 26.81 -1.72
N SER A 252 24.42 27.18 -3.01
CA SER A 252 25.47 27.96 -3.66
C SER A 252 25.00 29.40 -3.89
N THR A 253 24.57 30.10 -2.84
CA THR A 253 24.41 31.56 -2.91
C THR A 253 25.01 32.30 -1.72
N ARG A 254 26.34 32.47 -1.73
CA ARG A 254 26.99 33.55 -0.98
C ARG A 254 28.13 34.18 -1.78
N ASN A 255 27.78 35.15 -2.62
CA ASN A 255 28.66 36.24 -3.05
C ASN A 255 27.85 37.31 -3.80
N ALA A 256 27.35 38.32 -3.07
CA ALA A 256 27.09 39.67 -3.58
C ALA A 256 26.72 40.62 -2.43
N ARG A 257 27.75 41.10 -1.70
CA ARG A 257 27.95 42.49 -1.25
C ARG A 257 29.04 42.55 -0.17
#